data_AF-A0AAW4L3J8-F1
#
_entry.id   AF-A0AAW4L3J8-F1
#
_cell.length_a   1.000
_cell.length_b   1.000
_cell.length_c   1.000
_cell.angle_alpha   90.00
_cell.angle_beta   90.00
_cell.angle_gamma   90.00
#
_symmetry.space_group_name_H-M   'P 1'
#
loop_
_entity.id
_entity.type
_entity.pdbx_description
1 polymer ?
#
loop_
_entity_poly.entity_id
_entity_poly.type
_entity_poly.pdbx_seq_one_letter_code
_entity_poly.pdbx_strand_id
1 'polypeptide(L)'
;MKVLIIDGDHALAIALNSAVEESGIALCFELAAGAEPPAEIMLVPPGSMVKGRDGRAWNNRNPAALVDFYRQRGLKVPLDIEHATELRAPKGESAPAMAWVTNMKDKPDGSVWGVLDWTPKGREMVLNREYSYYSPAYFYNPKTMDLAGVKSIGLTNSPNIPELPALNHEEEKGASPMTLEELLQALGLPAGTTFAAALNHIAQMKTSLATALNHANNPPLDKFVPKADYDLALNRAVTAESTLTTLKTEQLDVAINTEIDAALKAGKITPSTKDYHIANCRQEGGLERFKAFVATAPAVVQDSTLDGKKVPESGVALNAEEQQIADMFGNSPEDLKKYGGV
;
A
#
# COMPACT_ATOMS: atom_id res chain seq x y z
N MET A 1 42.97 -35.62 11.69
CA MET A 1 43.03 -35.64 13.17
C MET A 1 44.49 -35.52 13.58
N LYS A 2 44.95 -34.34 14.03
CA LYS A 2 46.29 -34.14 14.58
C LYS A 2 46.12 -33.49 15.95
N VAL A 3 46.52 -34.22 17.00
CA VAL A 3 46.49 -33.79 18.40
C VAL A 3 47.76 -33.00 18.65
N LEU A 4 47.63 -31.74 19.07
CA LEU A 4 48.74 -30.96 19.62
C LEU A 4 48.68 -31.14 21.14
N ILE A 5 49.65 -31.88 21.69
CA ILE A 5 49.78 -32.09 23.14
C ILE A 5 50.40 -30.81 23.72
N ILE A 6 49.66 -30.11 24.56
CA ILE A 6 50.19 -29.13 25.51
C ILE A 6 50.02 -29.78 26.88
N ASP A 7 51.09 -29.79 27.66
CA ASP A 7 51.28 -30.53 28.91
C ASP A 7 50.11 -30.34 29.91
N GLY A 8 49.64 -31.45 30.49
CA GLY A 8 48.63 -31.49 31.58
C GLY A 8 47.18 -31.82 31.18
N ASP A 9 46.82 -33.11 31.19
CA ASP A 9 45.48 -33.74 31.30
C ASP A 9 44.25 -33.22 30.48
N HIS A 10 44.44 -32.26 29.56
CA HIS A 10 43.36 -31.63 28.80
C HIS A 10 43.70 -31.54 27.30
N ALA A 11 43.47 -32.62 26.56
CA ALA A 11 43.62 -32.59 25.10
C ALA A 11 42.58 -31.65 24.46
N LEU A 12 43.04 -30.53 23.90
CA LEU A 12 42.21 -29.61 23.12
C LEU A 12 42.24 -29.99 21.63
N ALA A 13 41.08 -29.90 20.98
CA ALA A 13 40.92 -30.06 19.55
C ALA A 13 40.73 -28.70 18.86
N ILE A 14 40.96 -28.65 17.55
CA ILE A 14 40.79 -27.44 16.74
C ILE A 14 39.64 -27.67 15.76
N ALA A 15 38.69 -26.76 15.77
CA ALA A 15 37.57 -26.75 14.85
C ALA A 15 37.88 -25.84 13.65
N LEU A 16 38.00 -26.44 12.46
CA LEU A 16 38.18 -25.73 11.19
C LEU A 16 36.98 -25.96 10.28
N ASN A 17 36.52 -24.91 9.57
CA ASN A 17 35.40 -24.93 8.62
C ASN A 17 35.40 -26.17 7.70
N SER A 18 34.25 -26.84 7.56
CA SER A 18 34.01 -27.85 6.53
C SER A 18 32.84 -27.40 5.67
N ALA A 19 33.08 -27.19 4.36
CA ALA A 19 32.08 -26.66 3.46
C ALA A 19 30.85 -27.56 3.38
N VAL A 20 29.66 -26.97 3.61
CA VAL A 20 28.37 -27.53 3.24
C VAL A 20 27.64 -26.42 2.47
N GLU A 21 27.25 -26.70 1.23
CA GLU A 21 26.56 -25.77 0.35
C GLU A 21 25.11 -25.57 0.80
N GLU A 22 24.83 -24.48 1.51
CA GLU A 22 23.49 -23.87 1.50
C GLU A 22 23.59 -22.36 1.28
N SER A 23 22.93 -21.93 0.20
CA SER A 23 22.98 -20.59 -0.37
C SER A 23 22.07 -19.62 0.39
N GLY A 24 22.66 -18.69 1.14
CA GLY A 24 22.00 -17.49 1.63
C GLY A 24 22.49 -16.28 0.84
N ILE A 25 21.59 -15.60 0.13
CA ILE A 25 21.88 -14.37 -0.61
C ILE A 25 21.95 -13.22 0.41
N ALA A 26 23.08 -12.52 0.47
CA ALA A 26 23.19 -11.22 1.14
C ALA A 26 23.16 -10.10 0.09
N LEU A 27 22.26 -9.14 0.28
CA LEU A 27 22.15 -7.92 -0.50
C LEU A 27 23.35 -7.01 -0.16
N CYS A 28 24.15 -6.59 -1.15
CA CYS A 28 25.27 -5.66 -0.94
C CYS A 28 25.02 -4.35 -1.71
N PHE A 29 24.94 -3.22 -1.01
CA PHE A 29 25.10 -1.88 -1.62
C PHE A 29 26.51 -1.33 -1.35
N GLU A 30 26.94 -0.40 -2.19
CA GLU A 30 28.28 0.19 -2.33
C GLU A 30 28.75 0.91 -1.04
N LEU A 31 30.00 0.66 -0.63
CA LEU A 31 30.63 1.33 0.50
C LEU A 31 31.10 2.69 0.00
N ALA A 32 30.68 3.77 0.64
CA ALA A 32 31.20 5.10 0.33
C ALA A 32 32.73 5.11 0.44
N ALA A 33 33.40 5.73 -0.52
CA ALA A 33 34.86 5.90 -0.51
C ALA A 33 35.29 6.59 0.81
N GLY A 34 36.07 5.87 1.63
CA GLY A 34 36.60 6.39 2.90
C GLY A 34 36.23 5.62 4.18
N ALA A 35 35.51 4.49 4.10
CA ALA A 35 35.33 3.65 5.29
C ALA A 35 36.65 2.94 5.66
N GLU A 36 36.88 2.71 6.95
CA GLU A 36 37.97 1.87 7.48
C GLU A 36 37.42 0.45 7.74
N PRO A 37 38.25 -0.61 7.64
CA PRO A 37 37.87 -1.92 8.14
C PRO A 37 37.48 -1.85 9.63
N PRO A 38 36.61 -2.76 10.11
CA PRO A 38 36.14 -2.72 11.49
C PRO A 38 37.31 -2.82 12.48
N ALA A 39 37.32 -1.93 13.48
CA ALA A 39 38.32 -1.93 14.54
C ALA A 39 38.13 -3.07 15.56
N GLU A 40 36.92 -3.63 15.63
CA GLU A 40 36.58 -4.77 16.49
C GLU A 40 35.65 -5.72 15.73
N ILE A 41 35.81 -7.03 15.94
CA ILE A 41 34.93 -8.05 15.36
C ILE A 41 34.44 -9.02 16.45
N MET A 42 33.23 -9.56 16.26
CA MET A 42 32.68 -10.58 17.15
C MET A 42 33.32 -11.93 16.84
N LEU A 43 34.00 -12.52 17.81
CA LEU A 43 34.67 -13.81 17.66
C LEU A 43 33.81 -14.98 18.13
N VAL A 44 32.87 -14.76 19.04
CA VAL A 44 31.93 -15.77 19.54
C VAL A 44 30.55 -15.11 19.67
N PRO A 45 29.47 -15.69 19.11
CA PRO A 45 28.14 -15.11 19.19
C PRO A 45 27.56 -15.17 20.61
N PRO A 46 26.52 -14.36 20.92
CA PRO A 46 25.82 -14.39 22.20
C PRO A 46 25.22 -15.76 22.52
N GLY A 47 25.03 -16.03 23.80
CA GLY A 47 24.41 -17.25 24.29
C GLY A 47 25.38 -18.39 24.62
N SER A 48 24.81 -19.52 25.05
CA SER A 48 25.55 -20.63 25.64
C SER A 48 26.04 -21.68 24.64
N MET A 49 25.74 -21.52 23.36
CA MET A 49 26.08 -22.49 22.32
C MET A 49 26.40 -21.80 21.00
N VAL A 50 27.47 -22.25 20.34
CA VAL A 50 27.89 -21.80 19.01
C VAL A 50 27.61 -22.93 18.03
N LYS A 51 26.94 -22.65 16.92
CA LYS A 51 26.58 -23.65 15.91
C LYS A 51 27.21 -23.29 14.57
N GLY A 52 27.84 -24.28 13.94
CA GLY A 52 28.36 -24.18 12.58
C GLY A 52 27.32 -24.61 11.54
N ARG A 53 27.40 -24.06 10.33
CA ARG A 53 26.67 -24.51 9.14
C ARG A 53 27.01 -25.96 8.79
N ASP A 54 28.20 -26.40 9.18
CA ASP A 54 28.65 -27.79 9.04
C ASP A 54 28.03 -28.80 10.02
N GLY A 55 27.07 -28.35 10.85
CA GLY A 55 26.38 -29.19 11.81
C GLY A 55 27.13 -29.42 13.13
N ARG A 56 28.35 -28.89 13.29
CA ARG A 56 29.05 -28.94 14.58
C ARG A 56 28.51 -27.89 15.53
N ALA A 57 28.57 -28.19 16.82
CA ALA A 57 28.18 -27.25 17.87
C ALA A 57 29.17 -27.29 19.03
N TRP A 58 29.39 -26.14 19.65
CA TRP A 58 30.26 -25.98 20.82
C TRP A 58 29.52 -25.26 21.93
N ASN A 59 29.87 -25.57 23.17
CA ASN A 59 29.33 -24.96 24.36
C ASN A 59 30.16 -23.70 24.72
N ASN A 60 29.49 -22.56 24.87
CA ASN A 60 30.07 -21.31 25.34
C ASN A 60 29.63 -21.04 26.80
N ARG A 61 30.02 -21.93 27.71
CA ARG A 61 29.58 -21.87 29.12
C ARG A 61 30.31 -20.81 29.94
N ASN A 62 31.53 -20.47 29.56
CA ASN A 62 32.37 -19.51 30.27
C ASN A 62 33.13 -18.61 29.28
N PRO A 63 32.48 -17.59 28.71
CA PRO A 63 33.10 -16.62 27.79
C PRO A 63 34.34 -15.92 28.38
N ALA A 64 34.31 -15.62 29.69
CA ALA A 64 35.43 -15.01 30.39
C ALA A 64 36.69 -15.91 30.36
N ALA A 65 36.53 -17.23 30.42
CA ALA A 65 37.66 -18.16 30.30
C ALA A 65 38.34 -18.12 28.92
N LEU A 66 37.61 -17.80 27.84
CA LEU A 66 38.21 -17.63 26.51
C LEU A 66 39.12 -16.39 26.47
N VAL A 67 38.66 -15.30 27.10
CA VAL A 67 39.43 -14.06 27.23
C VAL A 67 40.65 -14.27 28.11
N ASP A 68 40.50 -14.97 29.23
CA ASP A 68 41.62 -15.29 30.12
C ASP A 68 42.62 -16.23 29.45
N PHE A 69 42.15 -17.21 28.67
CA PHE A 69 43.02 -18.07 27.86
C PHE A 69 43.84 -17.24 26.85
N TYR A 70 43.22 -16.28 26.16
CA TYR A 70 43.92 -15.35 25.27
C TYR A 70 45.02 -14.57 26.02
N ARG A 71 44.69 -13.98 27.18
CA ARG A 71 45.65 -13.23 28.01
C ARG A 71 46.79 -14.09 28.52
N GLN A 72 46.50 -15.28 29.02
CA GLN A 72 47.48 -16.22 29.55
C GLN A 72 48.44 -16.73 28.47
N ARG A 73 47.92 -16.97 27.26
CA ARG A 73 48.75 -17.42 26.14
C ARG A 73 49.73 -16.34 25.69
N GLY A 74 49.38 -15.05 25.84
CA GLY A 74 50.23 -13.92 25.47
C GLY A 74 50.56 -13.83 23.98
N LEU A 75 49.83 -14.57 23.13
CA LEU A 75 50.03 -14.63 21.68
C LEU A 75 48.88 -13.91 20.99
N LYS A 76 49.20 -12.98 20.07
CA LYS A 76 48.21 -12.37 19.18
C LYS A 76 47.57 -13.45 18.32
N VAL A 77 46.25 -13.37 18.10
CA VAL A 77 45.53 -14.27 17.19
C VAL A 77 45.61 -13.70 15.78
N PRO A 78 46.14 -14.45 14.79
CA PRO A 78 46.23 -13.97 13.42
C PRO A 78 44.86 -14.05 12.74
N LEU A 79 44.56 -13.02 11.96
CA LEU A 79 43.53 -13.03 10.93
C LEU A 79 44.23 -13.31 9.60
N ASP A 80 44.02 -14.46 8.98
CA ASP A 80 44.69 -14.91 7.75
C ASP A 80 43.72 -15.05 6.57
N ILE A 81 44.20 -15.51 5.42
CA ILE A 81 43.37 -15.79 4.24
C ILE A 81 43.01 -17.27 4.23
N GLU A 82 41.71 -17.57 4.14
CA GLU A 82 41.18 -18.93 3.95
C GLU A 82 41.80 -19.98 4.90
N HIS A 83 41.97 -19.61 6.18
CA HIS A 83 42.52 -20.45 7.24
C HIS A 83 43.94 -20.93 6.96
N ALA A 84 44.78 -20.10 6.34
CA ALA A 84 46.16 -20.45 6.03
C ALA A 84 46.99 -20.86 7.26
N THR A 85 46.73 -20.30 8.45
CA THR A 85 47.38 -20.70 9.71
C THR A 85 47.09 -22.16 10.06
N GLU A 86 45.92 -22.66 9.71
CA GLU A 86 45.50 -24.04 10.00
C GLU A 86 45.85 -25.01 8.87
N LEU A 87 45.78 -24.55 7.61
CA LEU A 87 45.89 -25.41 6.44
C LEU A 87 47.27 -25.41 5.78
N ARG A 88 47.97 -24.27 5.82
CA ARG A 88 49.21 -24.00 5.06
C ARG A 88 50.43 -23.93 5.97
N ALA A 89 50.36 -23.19 7.08
CA ALA A 89 51.48 -23.06 8.02
C ALA A 89 52.00 -24.42 8.53
N PRO A 90 51.16 -25.42 8.85
CA PRO A 90 51.65 -26.74 9.29
C PRO A 90 52.38 -27.54 8.19
N LYS A 91 52.27 -27.12 6.93
CA LYS A 91 52.98 -27.68 5.77
C LYS A 91 54.26 -26.91 5.45
N GLY A 92 54.60 -25.89 6.23
CA GLY A 92 55.71 -24.98 5.95
C GLY A 92 55.43 -23.97 4.82
N GLU A 93 54.17 -23.85 4.40
CA GLU A 93 53.76 -22.87 3.40
C GLU A 93 53.47 -21.49 4.02
N SER A 94 53.43 -20.47 3.18
CA SER A 94 53.14 -19.09 3.60
C SER A 94 51.73 -18.93 4.16
N ALA A 95 51.63 -18.33 5.35
CA ALA A 95 50.39 -17.98 6.04
C ALA A 95 50.52 -16.58 6.68
N PRO A 96 50.53 -15.51 5.87
CA PRO A 96 50.66 -14.14 6.39
C PRO A 96 49.37 -13.70 7.09
N ALA A 97 49.51 -12.96 8.19
CA ALA A 97 48.39 -12.32 8.86
C ALA A 97 47.98 -11.03 8.15
N MET A 98 46.70 -10.91 7.82
CA MET A 98 46.04 -9.72 7.29
C MET A 98 45.64 -8.73 8.41
N ALA A 99 45.38 -9.24 9.61
CA ALA A 99 45.25 -8.45 10.83
C ALA A 99 45.66 -9.27 12.06
N TRP A 100 45.77 -8.61 13.21
CA TRP A 100 46.01 -9.26 14.49
C TRP A 100 44.97 -8.88 15.52
N VAL A 101 44.48 -9.85 16.29
CA VAL A 101 43.73 -9.55 17.52
C VAL A 101 44.71 -9.10 18.60
N THR A 102 44.58 -7.84 19.01
CA THR A 102 45.44 -7.19 20.02
C THR A 102 44.81 -7.11 21.40
N ASN A 103 43.49 -7.27 21.47
CA ASN A 103 42.75 -7.35 22.73
C ASN A 103 41.49 -8.19 22.54
N MET A 104 41.00 -8.81 23.61
CA MET A 104 39.77 -9.62 23.61
C MET A 104 38.92 -9.28 24.83
N LYS A 105 37.60 -9.22 24.65
CA LYS A 105 36.64 -8.88 25.70
C LYS A 105 35.38 -9.73 25.56
N ASP A 106 34.84 -10.18 26.68
CA ASP A 106 33.51 -10.77 26.77
C ASP A 106 32.47 -9.72 27.15
N LYS A 107 31.20 -10.00 26.82
CA LYS A 107 30.04 -9.16 27.15
C LYS A 107 29.02 -9.95 27.98
N PRO A 108 28.10 -9.27 28.72
CA PRO A 108 27.10 -9.94 29.56
C PRO A 108 26.16 -10.91 28.83
N ASP A 109 25.99 -10.73 27.52
CA ASP A 109 25.19 -11.61 26.65
C ASP A 109 25.93 -12.92 26.25
N GLY A 110 27.17 -13.07 26.69
CA GLY A 110 28.04 -14.21 26.43
C GLY A 110 28.86 -14.11 25.13
N SER A 111 28.72 -13.03 24.37
CA SER A 111 29.55 -12.81 23.18
C SER A 111 30.99 -12.47 23.54
N VAL A 112 31.93 -12.82 22.65
CA VAL A 112 33.36 -12.48 22.78
C VAL A 112 33.78 -11.68 21.56
N TRP A 113 34.45 -10.56 21.78
CA TRP A 113 34.88 -9.60 20.77
C TRP A 113 36.40 -9.43 20.78
N GLY A 114 36.98 -9.18 19.60
CA GLY A 114 38.41 -8.99 19.41
C GLY A 114 38.73 -7.67 18.71
N VAL A 115 39.64 -6.89 19.29
CA VAL A 115 40.16 -5.64 18.69
C VAL A 115 41.22 -5.97 17.66
N LEU A 116 41.06 -5.45 16.44
CA LEU A 116 41.92 -5.72 15.32
C LEU A 116 42.96 -4.63 15.09
N ASP A 117 44.16 -5.07 14.73
CA ASP A 117 45.23 -4.25 14.17
C ASP A 117 45.49 -4.72 12.74
N TRP A 118 44.98 -3.97 11.77
CA TRP A 118 45.00 -4.32 10.34
C TRP A 118 46.35 -4.03 9.71
N THR A 119 46.86 -4.98 8.92
CA THR A 119 47.97 -4.72 8.01
C THR A 119 47.48 -3.90 6.81
N PRO A 120 48.35 -3.16 6.09
CA PRO A 120 47.97 -2.46 4.87
C PRO A 120 47.29 -3.38 3.84
N LYS A 121 47.83 -4.60 3.67
CA LYS A 121 47.27 -5.61 2.76
C LYS A 121 45.88 -6.09 3.19
N GLY A 122 45.72 -6.40 4.47
CA GLY A 122 44.41 -6.83 5.00
C GLY A 122 43.35 -5.74 4.88
N ARG A 123 43.74 -4.49 5.14
CA ARG A 123 42.89 -3.32 4.93
C ARG A 123 42.44 -3.20 3.49
N GLU A 124 43.35 -3.26 2.53
CA GLU A 124 43.00 -3.22 1.10
C GLU A 124 42.02 -4.33 0.71
N MET A 125 42.22 -5.57 1.18
CA MET A 125 41.35 -6.70 0.85
C MET A 125 39.90 -6.51 1.32
N VAL A 126 39.70 -5.96 2.53
CA VAL A 126 38.35 -5.69 3.05
C VAL A 126 37.70 -4.54 2.30
N LEU A 127 38.45 -3.45 2.06
CA LEU A 127 37.94 -2.27 1.36
C LEU A 127 37.60 -2.55 -0.10
N ASN A 128 38.40 -3.39 -0.77
CA ASN A 128 38.16 -3.86 -2.14
C ASN A 128 37.11 -4.98 -2.20
N ARG A 129 36.56 -5.40 -1.06
CA ARG A 129 35.55 -6.48 -0.94
C ARG A 129 36.02 -7.83 -1.49
N GLU A 130 37.32 -8.11 -1.45
CA GLU A 130 37.87 -9.43 -1.79
C GLU A 130 37.35 -10.50 -0.81
N TYR A 131 37.14 -10.10 0.44
CA TYR A 131 36.52 -10.90 1.49
C TYR A 131 35.43 -10.11 2.20
N SER A 132 34.25 -10.72 2.35
CA SER A 132 33.12 -10.11 3.05
C SER A 132 32.86 -10.67 4.44
N TYR A 133 33.44 -11.84 4.77
CA TYR A 133 33.21 -12.51 6.05
C TYR A 133 34.52 -12.99 6.69
N TYR A 134 34.39 -13.45 7.92
CA TYR A 134 35.47 -14.08 8.66
C TYR A 134 34.95 -15.30 9.41
N SER A 135 35.86 -16.22 9.72
CA SER A 135 35.53 -17.51 10.33
C SER A 135 36.58 -17.86 11.39
N PRO A 136 36.23 -17.79 12.70
CA PRO A 136 37.13 -18.19 13.77
C PRO A 136 37.38 -19.70 13.79
N ALA A 137 38.61 -20.10 14.04
CA ALA A 137 38.99 -21.47 14.41
C ALA A 137 39.15 -21.55 15.93
N TYR A 138 38.38 -22.41 16.59
CA TYR A 138 38.38 -22.51 18.05
C TYR A 138 39.24 -23.65 18.56
N PHE A 139 39.86 -23.42 19.72
CA PHE A 139 40.21 -24.51 20.64
C PHE A 139 38.95 -24.96 21.38
N TYR A 140 38.75 -26.27 21.48
CA TYR A 140 37.64 -26.83 22.23
C TYR A 140 38.01 -28.15 22.92
N ASN A 141 37.29 -28.50 23.97
CA ASN A 141 37.40 -29.81 24.62
C ASN A 141 36.56 -30.83 23.84
N PRO A 142 37.13 -31.90 23.28
CA PRO A 142 36.40 -32.86 22.46
C PRO A 142 35.43 -33.76 23.25
N LYS A 143 35.55 -33.84 24.58
CA LYS A 143 34.65 -34.62 25.43
C LYS A 143 33.41 -33.81 25.83
N THR A 144 33.59 -32.54 26.17
CA THR A 144 32.51 -31.67 26.66
C THR A 144 31.95 -30.73 25.61
N MET A 145 32.65 -30.58 24.48
CA MET A 145 32.42 -29.58 23.44
C MET A 145 32.54 -28.13 23.91
N ASP A 146 33.10 -27.89 25.10
CA ASP A 146 33.31 -26.53 25.61
C ASP A 146 34.40 -25.80 24.83
N LEU A 147 34.13 -24.55 24.47
CA LEU A 147 35.13 -23.65 23.90
C LEU A 147 36.19 -23.33 24.95
N ALA A 148 37.45 -23.35 24.52
CA ALA A 148 38.61 -23.05 25.33
C ALA A 148 39.34 -21.77 24.88
N GLY A 149 39.17 -21.35 23.62
CA GLY A 149 39.77 -20.12 23.10
C GLY A 149 39.70 -20.00 21.58
N VAL A 150 40.17 -18.88 21.04
CA VAL A 150 40.29 -18.64 19.60
C VAL A 150 41.73 -18.86 19.17
N LYS A 151 41.94 -19.71 18.16
CA LYS A 151 43.28 -20.06 17.66
C LYS A 151 43.75 -19.15 16.52
N SER A 152 42.90 -18.95 15.53
CA SER A 152 43.14 -18.15 14.32
C SER A 152 41.79 -17.75 13.73
N ILE A 153 41.78 -16.80 12.79
CA ILE A 153 40.57 -16.32 12.12
C ILE A 153 40.86 -16.28 10.61
N GLY A 154 40.06 -16.96 9.80
CA GLY A 154 40.19 -16.88 8.34
C GLY A 154 39.27 -15.82 7.76
N LEU A 155 39.82 -14.86 7.00
CA LEU A 155 39.06 -14.11 5.99
C LEU A 155 38.56 -15.10 4.95
N THR A 156 37.26 -15.12 4.73
CA THR A 156 36.62 -16.09 3.84
C THR A 156 35.33 -15.53 3.27
N ASN A 157 34.90 -16.06 2.14
CA ASN A 157 33.57 -15.79 1.59
C ASN A 157 32.51 -16.83 1.98
N SER A 158 32.91 -17.87 2.74
CA SER A 158 32.04 -18.95 3.20
C SER A 158 32.22 -19.21 4.71
N PRO A 159 31.72 -18.33 5.60
CA PRO A 159 31.92 -18.47 7.04
C PRO A 159 31.14 -19.66 7.61
N ASN A 160 31.69 -20.31 8.65
CA ASN A 160 31.02 -21.46 9.27
C ASN A 160 29.96 -21.05 10.29
N ILE A 161 30.17 -19.94 11.03
CA ILE A 161 29.25 -19.49 12.08
C ILE A 161 28.33 -18.42 11.47
N PRO A 162 27.04 -18.71 11.24
CA PRO A 162 26.13 -17.79 10.56
C PRO A 162 25.77 -16.56 11.40
N GLU A 163 25.89 -16.63 12.73
CA GLU A 163 25.56 -15.52 13.65
C GLU A 163 26.64 -14.44 13.72
N LEU A 164 27.81 -14.63 13.09
CA LEU A 164 28.87 -13.62 13.06
C LEU A 164 28.58 -12.57 11.97
N PRO A 165 28.74 -11.26 12.27
CA PRO A 165 28.51 -10.18 11.30
C PRO A 165 29.45 -10.28 10.10
N ALA A 166 29.00 -9.78 8.95
CA ALA A 166 29.89 -9.53 7.83
C ALA A 166 30.89 -8.40 8.17
N LEU A 167 32.08 -8.44 7.57
CA LEU A 167 33.07 -7.35 7.67
C LEU A 167 32.54 -6.07 7.02
N ASN A 168 31.77 -6.26 5.95
CA ASN A 168 31.07 -5.22 5.23
C ASN A 168 29.57 -5.40 5.50
N HIS A 169 29.11 -4.89 6.65
CA HIS A 169 27.68 -4.86 6.98
C HIS A 169 27.22 -3.42 7.13
N GLU A 170 25.98 -3.15 6.73
CA GLU A 170 25.32 -1.88 7.02
C GLU A 170 25.09 -1.83 8.53
N GLU A 171 25.75 -0.91 9.23
CA GLU A 171 25.27 -0.50 10.55
C GLU A 171 23.90 0.13 10.34
N GLU A 172 22.83 -0.54 10.78
CA GLU A 172 21.61 0.17 11.15
C GLU A 172 22.00 1.14 12.27
N LYS A 173 22.37 2.37 11.90
CA LYS A 173 22.36 3.51 12.81
C LYS A 173 20.92 3.74 13.23
N GLY A 174 20.45 2.96 14.20
CA GLY A 174 19.06 3.01 14.64
C GLY A 174 18.64 2.07 15.76
N ALA A 175 19.41 1.03 16.12
CA ALA A 175 18.98 0.10 17.18
C ALA A 175 20.11 -0.25 18.15
N SER A 176 20.38 0.63 19.11
CA SER A 176 20.94 0.15 20.38
C SER A 176 19.94 -0.84 21.00
N PRO A 177 20.39 -1.97 21.59
CA PRO A 177 19.49 -2.85 22.31
C PRO A 177 18.88 -2.04 23.46
N MET A 178 17.62 -1.67 23.30
CA MET A 178 16.84 -0.94 24.30
C MET A 178 16.86 -1.73 25.61
N THR A 179 17.36 -1.10 26.67
CA THR A 179 17.30 -1.67 28.02
C THR A 179 15.84 -1.82 28.46
N LEU A 180 15.56 -2.71 29.41
CA LEU A 180 14.21 -2.82 29.98
C LEU A 180 13.78 -1.49 30.59
N GLU A 181 14.70 -0.72 31.18
CA GLU A 181 14.41 0.60 31.75
C GLU A 181 13.98 1.62 30.68
N GLU A 182 14.68 1.67 29.55
CA GLU A 182 14.31 2.51 28.41
C GLU A 182 12.97 2.06 27.79
N LEU A 183 12.71 0.75 27.72
CA LEU A 183 11.42 0.22 27.28
C LEU A 183 10.29 0.64 28.21
N LEU A 184 10.47 0.51 29.53
CA LEU A 184 9.47 0.90 30.51
C LEU A 184 9.22 2.41 30.44
N GLN A 185 10.26 3.23 30.28
CA GLN A 185 10.13 4.67 30.07
C GLN A 185 9.36 5.00 28.78
N ALA A 186 9.69 4.36 27.66
CA ALA A 186 9.01 4.56 26.39
C ALA A 186 7.53 4.16 26.45
N LEU A 187 7.20 3.14 27.24
CA LEU A 187 5.83 2.68 27.49
C LEU A 187 5.10 3.48 28.60
N GLY A 188 5.77 4.42 29.27
CA GLY A 188 5.19 5.16 30.40
C GLY A 188 4.91 4.29 31.64
N LEU A 189 5.62 3.17 31.79
CA LEU A 189 5.47 2.21 32.87
C LEU A 189 6.47 2.47 34.02
N PRO A 190 6.12 2.13 35.28
CA PRO A 190 7.05 2.26 36.40
C PRO A 190 8.33 1.43 36.25
N ALA A 191 9.48 1.95 36.71
CA ALA A 191 10.79 1.30 36.59
C ALA A 191 10.90 -0.09 37.29
N GLY A 192 9.97 -0.42 38.19
CA GLY A 192 9.90 -1.74 38.85
C GLY A 192 9.01 -2.76 38.13
N THR A 193 8.46 -2.41 36.96
CA THR A 193 7.60 -3.31 36.20
C THR A 193 8.40 -4.46 35.61
N THR A 194 7.93 -5.68 35.84
CA THR A 194 8.60 -6.88 35.33
C THR A 194 8.48 -6.97 33.81
N PHE A 195 9.43 -7.64 33.18
CA PHE A 195 9.40 -7.91 31.73
C PHE A 195 8.07 -8.54 31.27
N ALA A 196 7.53 -9.48 32.04
CA ALA A 196 6.24 -10.11 31.75
C ALA A 196 5.06 -9.12 31.79
N ALA A 197 5.06 -8.17 32.73
CA ALA A 197 4.04 -7.13 32.81
C ALA A 197 4.17 -6.12 31.66
N ALA A 198 5.39 -5.76 31.27
CA ALA A 198 5.64 -4.91 30.10
C ALA A 198 5.13 -5.56 28.80
N LEU A 199 5.40 -6.86 28.60
CA LEU A 199 4.88 -7.61 27.45
C LEU A 199 3.34 -7.65 27.41
N ASN A 200 2.70 -7.85 28.57
CA ASN A 200 1.24 -7.81 28.65
C ASN A 200 0.68 -6.42 28.30
N HIS A 201 1.35 -5.35 28.72
CA HIS A 201 0.96 -3.98 28.38
C HIS A 201 1.06 -3.73 26.86
N ILE A 202 2.16 -4.16 26.23
CA ILE A 202 2.33 -4.09 24.77
C ILE A 202 1.21 -4.88 24.05
N ALA A 203 0.88 -6.08 24.55
CA ALA A 203 -0.19 -6.88 23.97
C ALA A 203 -1.55 -6.15 24.06
N GLN A 204 -1.85 -5.55 25.20
CA GLN A 204 -3.06 -4.72 25.38
C GLN A 204 -3.08 -3.52 24.42
N MET A 205 -1.97 -2.79 24.29
CA MET A 205 -1.87 -1.67 23.35
C MET A 205 -2.11 -2.12 21.90
N LYS A 206 -1.56 -3.27 21.48
CA LYS A 206 -1.81 -3.85 20.15
C LYS A 206 -3.28 -4.16 19.94
N THR A 207 -3.94 -4.75 20.93
CA THR A 207 -5.38 -5.02 20.87
C THR A 207 -6.19 -3.73 20.79
N SER A 208 -5.91 -2.73 21.64
CA SER A 208 -6.60 -1.43 21.62
C SER A 208 -6.40 -0.70 20.29
N LEU A 209 -5.20 -0.73 19.71
CA LEU A 209 -4.91 -0.15 18.40
C LEU A 209 -5.68 -0.87 17.29
N ALA A 210 -5.73 -2.20 17.31
CA ALA A 210 -6.52 -2.97 16.35
C ALA A 210 -8.02 -2.63 16.46
N THR A 211 -8.55 -2.51 17.68
CA THR A 211 -9.94 -2.07 17.91
C THR A 211 -10.18 -0.64 17.40
N ALA A 212 -9.27 0.30 17.67
CA ALA A 212 -9.38 1.67 17.20
C ALA A 212 -9.32 1.79 15.66
N LEU A 213 -8.41 1.07 15.02
CA LEU A 213 -8.33 0.99 13.55
C LEU A 213 -9.59 0.36 12.95
N ASN A 214 -10.12 -0.70 13.56
CA ASN A 214 -11.36 -1.31 13.11
C ASN A 214 -12.55 -0.34 13.25
N HIS A 215 -12.63 0.45 14.32
CA HIS A 215 -13.64 1.49 14.46
C HIS A 215 -13.47 2.64 13.45
N ALA A 216 -12.23 3.02 13.13
CA ALA A 216 -11.95 4.05 12.14
C ALA A 216 -12.30 3.59 10.72
N ASN A 217 -11.99 2.34 10.38
CA ASN A 217 -12.25 1.76 9.05
C ASN A 217 -13.70 1.30 8.88
N ASN A 218 -14.32 0.82 9.95
CA ASN A 218 -15.71 0.35 9.98
C ASN A 218 -16.49 1.10 11.07
N PRO A 219 -16.78 2.39 10.88
CA PRO A 219 -17.59 3.14 11.83
C PRO A 219 -18.97 2.48 11.96
N PRO A 220 -19.52 2.39 13.18
CA PRO A 220 -20.76 1.67 13.40
C PRO A 220 -21.92 2.45 12.75
N LEU A 221 -22.63 1.77 11.84
CA LEU A 221 -23.65 2.37 10.96
C LEU A 221 -24.94 2.79 11.69
N ASP A 222 -25.10 2.41 12.96
CA ASP A 222 -26.18 2.87 13.84
C ASP A 222 -25.97 4.32 14.31
N LYS A 223 -24.74 4.83 14.24
CA LYS A 223 -24.38 6.20 14.65
C LYS A 223 -23.81 7.05 13.53
N PHE A 224 -23.20 6.43 12.51
CA PHE A 224 -22.51 7.12 11.44
C PHE A 224 -23.04 6.68 10.08
N VAL A 225 -23.40 7.65 9.24
CA VAL A 225 -23.77 7.40 7.84
C VAL A 225 -22.61 7.82 6.94
N PRO A 226 -22.12 6.95 6.03
CA PRO A 226 -21.14 7.34 5.04
C PRO A 226 -21.63 8.52 4.22
N LYS A 227 -20.77 9.52 4.02
CA LYS A 227 -21.16 10.75 3.30
C LYS A 227 -21.66 10.48 1.88
N ALA A 228 -21.10 9.49 1.19
CA ALA A 228 -21.56 9.07 -0.13
C ALA A 228 -23.00 8.56 -0.14
N ASP A 229 -23.40 7.78 0.88
CA ASP A 229 -24.77 7.26 1.00
C ASP A 229 -25.75 8.38 1.36
N TYR A 230 -25.34 9.30 2.25
CA TYR A 230 -26.10 10.49 2.58
C TYR A 230 -26.33 11.37 1.34
N ASP A 231 -25.28 11.67 0.60
CA ASP A 231 -25.35 12.50 -0.61
C ASP A 231 -26.20 11.80 -1.69
N LEU A 232 -26.11 10.47 -1.83
CA LEU A 232 -26.99 9.68 -2.72
C LEU A 232 -28.46 9.76 -2.31
N ALA A 233 -28.76 9.61 -1.02
CA ALA A 233 -30.13 9.72 -0.51
C ALA A 233 -30.71 11.11 -0.74
N LEU A 234 -29.90 12.16 -0.50
CA LEU A 234 -30.27 13.55 -0.74
C LEU A 234 -30.56 13.79 -2.23
N ASN A 235 -29.70 13.33 -3.12
CA ASN A 235 -29.90 13.46 -4.56
C ASN A 235 -31.18 12.76 -5.03
N ARG A 236 -31.45 11.55 -4.53
CA ARG A 236 -32.71 10.83 -4.83
C ARG A 236 -33.93 11.59 -4.35
N ALA A 237 -33.88 12.18 -3.14
CA ALA A 237 -34.97 12.99 -2.61
C ALA A 237 -35.24 14.21 -3.50
N VAL A 238 -34.20 14.96 -3.87
CA VAL A 238 -34.30 16.13 -4.75
C VAL A 238 -34.87 15.75 -6.13
N THR A 239 -34.39 14.64 -6.71
CA THR A 239 -34.91 14.15 -8.00
C THR A 239 -36.39 13.75 -7.89
N ALA A 240 -36.78 13.05 -6.83
CA ALA A 240 -38.17 12.67 -6.59
C ALA A 240 -39.07 13.90 -6.41
N GLU A 241 -38.65 14.90 -5.63
CA GLU A 241 -39.38 16.15 -5.42
C GLU A 241 -39.55 16.96 -6.73
N SER A 242 -38.49 17.04 -7.54
CA SER A 242 -38.57 17.65 -8.86
C SER A 242 -39.55 16.91 -9.78
N THR A 243 -39.50 15.58 -9.78
CA THR A 243 -40.37 14.74 -10.61
C THR A 243 -41.83 14.88 -10.19
N LEU A 244 -42.10 14.91 -8.88
CA LEU A 244 -43.44 15.17 -8.33
C LEU A 244 -43.97 16.55 -8.73
N THR A 245 -43.10 17.56 -8.75
CA THR A 245 -43.48 18.91 -9.19
C THR A 245 -43.84 18.95 -10.67
N THR A 246 -43.04 18.29 -11.52
CA THR A 246 -43.33 18.15 -12.95
C THR A 246 -44.65 17.41 -13.18
N LEU A 247 -44.83 16.23 -12.55
CA LEU A 247 -46.06 15.44 -12.70
C LEU A 247 -47.30 16.21 -12.24
N LYS A 248 -47.23 16.96 -11.13
CA LYS A 248 -48.34 17.82 -10.70
C LYS A 248 -48.65 18.91 -11.72
N THR A 249 -47.63 19.51 -12.33
CA THR A 249 -47.80 20.54 -13.36
C THR A 249 -48.42 19.95 -14.63
N GLU A 250 -47.93 18.81 -15.09
CA GLU A 250 -48.49 18.09 -16.25
C GLU A 250 -49.94 17.67 -16.02
N GLN A 251 -50.24 17.11 -14.84
CA GLN A 251 -51.62 16.75 -14.47
C GLN A 251 -52.54 17.96 -14.44
N LEU A 252 -52.06 19.09 -13.90
CA LEU A 252 -52.83 20.33 -13.90
C LEU A 252 -53.07 20.84 -15.32
N ASP A 253 -52.05 20.88 -16.18
CA ASP A 253 -52.20 21.32 -17.57
C ASP A 253 -53.16 20.42 -18.37
N VAL A 254 -53.12 19.09 -18.17
CA VAL A 254 -54.09 18.16 -18.78
C VAL A 254 -55.51 18.46 -18.29
N ALA A 255 -55.70 18.67 -16.98
CA ALA A 255 -57.00 19.00 -16.42
C ALA A 255 -57.54 20.35 -16.94
N ILE A 256 -56.66 21.36 -17.05
CA ILE A 256 -57.00 22.68 -17.60
C ILE A 256 -57.44 22.55 -19.05
N ASN A 257 -56.63 21.90 -19.91
CA ASN A 257 -56.94 21.77 -21.33
C ASN A 257 -58.24 21.00 -21.56
N THR A 258 -58.46 19.93 -20.78
CA THR A 258 -59.71 19.14 -20.83
C THR A 258 -60.94 20.00 -20.53
N GLU A 259 -60.89 20.81 -19.46
CA GLU A 259 -62.01 21.68 -19.08
C GLU A 259 -62.22 22.83 -20.08
N ILE A 260 -61.14 23.41 -20.60
CA ILE A 260 -61.18 24.48 -21.61
C ILE A 260 -61.79 23.98 -22.92
N ASP A 261 -61.36 22.81 -23.41
CA ASP A 261 -61.88 22.23 -24.64
C ASP A 261 -63.35 21.82 -24.48
N ALA A 262 -63.76 21.33 -23.29
CA ALA A 262 -65.17 21.09 -22.98
C ALA A 262 -66.00 22.40 -22.99
N ALA A 263 -65.48 23.48 -22.43
CA ALA A 263 -66.14 24.78 -22.42
C ALA A 263 -66.24 25.42 -23.82
N LEU A 264 -65.22 25.25 -24.67
CA LEU A 264 -65.25 25.65 -26.08
C LEU A 264 -66.32 24.88 -26.86
N LYS A 265 -66.36 23.55 -26.71
CA LYS A 265 -67.36 22.70 -27.36
C LYS A 265 -68.79 23.02 -26.90
N ALA A 266 -68.96 23.40 -25.64
CA ALA A 266 -70.24 23.85 -25.09
C ALA A 266 -70.61 25.29 -25.50
N GLY A 267 -69.76 26.01 -26.24
CA GLY A 267 -70.00 27.39 -26.67
C GLY A 267 -70.00 28.42 -25.54
N LYS A 268 -69.43 28.07 -24.38
CA LYS A 268 -69.40 28.92 -23.17
C LYS A 268 -68.24 29.91 -23.16
N ILE A 269 -67.19 29.62 -23.91
CA ILE A 269 -66.07 30.53 -24.18
C ILE A 269 -65.80 30.57 -25.70
N THR A 270 -65.17 31.64 -26.17
CA THR A 270 -64.84 31.82 -27.59
C THR A 270 -63.42 31.32 -27.89
N PRO A 271 -63.11 30.91 -29.13
CA PRO A 271 -61.74 30.55 -29.52
C PRO A 271 -60.72 31.67 -29.25
N SER A 272 -61.11 32.94 -29.39
CA SER A 272 -60.27 34.10 -29.14
C SER A 272 -59.90 34.33 -27.67
N THR A 273 -60.67 33.76 -26.73
CA THR A 273 -60.44 33.91 -25.28
C THR A 273 -59.80 32.66 -24.65
N LYS A 274 -59.51 31.62 -25.45
CA LYS A 274 -58.92 30.35 -25.01
C LYS A 274 -57.66 30.55 -24.18
N ASP A 275 -56.67 31.26 -24.73
CA ASP A 275 -55.36 31.43 -24.10
C ASP A 275 -55.45 32.24 -22.80
N TYR A 276 -56.35 33.23 -22.77
CA TYR A 276 -56.65 34.00 -21.55
C TYR A 276 -57.18 33.11 -20.44
N HIS A 277 -58.13 32.22 -20.74
CA HIS A 277 -58.69 31.31 -19.74
C HIS A 277 -57.67 30.24 -19.30
N ILE A 278 -56.86 29.69 -20.20
CA ILE A 278 -55.76 28.77 -19.85
C ILE A 278 -54.78 29.45 -18.87
N ALA A 279 -54.37 30.69 -19.15
CA ALA A 279 -53.46 31.43 -18.29
C ALA A 279 -54.04 31.68 -16.90
N ASN A 280 -55.35 31.97 -16.79
CA ASN A 280 -56.03 32.14 -15.50
C ASN A 280 -56.17 30.81 -14.73
N CYS A 281 -56.43 29.70 -15.42
CA CYS A 281 -56.54 28.40 -14.78
C CYS A 281 -55.23 27.91 -14.16
N ARG A 282 -54.08 28.35 -14.68
CA ARG A 282 -52.74 28.03 -14.16
C ARG A 282 -52.40 28.74 -12.85
N GLN A 283 -53.17 29.75 -12.44
CA GLN A 283 -53.01 30.37 -11.13
C GLN A 283 -53.52 29.45 -10.02
N GLU A 284 -53.06 29.67 -8.79
CA GLU A 284 -53.51 28.88 -7.64
C GLU A 284 -55.03 28.97 -7.46
N GLY A 285 -55.71 27.82 -7.47
CA GLY A 285 -57.18 27.72 -7.44
C GLY A 285 -57.89 28.19 -8.72
N GLY A 286 -57.15 28.53 -9.78
CA GLY A 286 -57.69 29.06 -11.04
C GLY A 286 -58.61 28.09 -11.77
N LEU A 287 -58.24 26.80 -11.84
CA LEU A 287 -59.06 25.76 -12.47
C LEU A 287 -60.45 25.62 -11.83
N GLU A 288 -60.51 25.64 -10.49
CA GLU A 288 -61.79 25.52 -9.77
C GLU A 288 -62.67 26.76 -9.96
N ARG A 289 -62.06 27.95 -10.00
CA ARG A 289 -62.77 29.19 -10.35
C ARG A 289 -63.30 29.16 -11.78
N PHE A 290 -62.53 28.61 -12.71
CA PHE A 290 -62.96 28.47 -14.11
C PHE A 290 -64.13 27.49 -14.24
N LYS A 291 -64.08 26.33 -13.56
CA LYS A 291 -65.22 25.39 -13.52
C LYS A 291 -66.48 26.05 -12.96
N ALA A 292 -66.36 26.85 -11.89
CA ALA A 292 -67.49 27.59 -11.32
C ALA A 292 -68.06 28.63 -12.31
N PHE A 293 -67.19 29.33 -13.05
CA PHE A 293 -67.60 30.23 -14.12
C PHE A 293 -68.36 29.47 -15.23
N VAL A 294 -67.77 28.38 -15.75
CA VAL A 294 -68.38 27.55 -16.79
C VAL A 294 -69.75 27.00 -16.35
N ALA A 295 -69.93 26.66 -15.07
CA ALA A 295 -71.21 26.18 -14.55
C ALA A 295 -72.34 27.22 -14.65
N THR A 296 -72.02 28.52 -14.60
CA THR A 296 -73.00 29.61 -14.59
C THR A 296 -73.09 30.38 -15.93
N ALA A 297 -72.09 30.21 -16.81
CA ALA A 297 -72.01 30.92 -18.08
C ALA A 297 -73.06 30.41 -19.10
N PRO A 298 -73.82 31.32 -19.75
CA PRO A 298 -74.70 30.96 -20.86
C PRO A 298 -73.88 30.63 -22.12
N ALA A 299 -74.45 29.86 -23.05
CA ALA A 299 -73.83 29.62 -24.35
C ALA A 299 -73.85 30.91 -25.17
N VAL A 300 -72.67 31.41 -25.57
CA VAL A 300 -72.50 32.69 -26.28
C VAL A 300 -72.25 32.47 -27.77
N VAL A 301 -71.84 31.27 -28.16
CA VAL A 301 -71.53 30.89 -29.56
C VAL A 301 -72.49 29.79 -30.00
N GLN A 302 -73.16 29.98 -31.14
CA GLN A 302 -73.98 28.93 -31.79
C GLN A 302 -73.09 28.01 -32.63
N ASP A 303 -73.46 26.72 -32.72
CA ASP A 303 -72.74 25.73 -33.52
C ASP A 303 -72.66 26.17 -34.98
N SER A 304 -71.44 26.29 -35.51
CA SER A 304 -71.22 26.82 -36.84
C SER A 304 -71.61 25.83 -37.95
N THR A 305 -71.75 24.53 -37.65
CA THR A 305 -72.03 23.43 -38.61
C THR A 305 -71.11 23.38 -39.85
N LEU A 306 -69.98 24.09 -39.80
CA LEU A 306 -69.03 24.25 -40.92
C LEU A 306 -67.73 23.47 -40.72
N ASP A 307 -67.50 22.93 -39.52
CA ASP A 307 -66.30 22.15 -39.20
C ASP A 307 -66.22 20.90 -40.11
N GLY A 308 -65.17 20.83 -40.93
CA GLY A 308 -64.88 19.69 -41.81
C GLY A 308 -65.48 19.74 -43.21
N LYS A 309 -66.20 20.82 -43.62
CA LYS A 309 -66.65 20.97 -45.01
C LYS A 309 -65.52 21.51 -45.90
N LYS A 310 -65.12 20.74 -46.92
CA LYS A 310 -64.19 21.19 -47.97
C LYS A 310 -64.93 22.00 -49.04
N VAL A 311 -64.28 23.04 -49.54
CA VAL A 311 -64.73 23.82 -50.70
C VAL A 311 -64.76 22.89 -51.94
N PRO A 312 -65.78 22.92 -52.81
CA PRO A 312 -65.82 22.03 -53.97
C PRO A 312 -64.68 22.35 -54.95
N GLU A 313 -63.81 21.38 -55.26
CA GLU A 313 -62.82 21.48 -56.34
C GLU A 313 -63.52 21.32 -57.70
N SER A 314 -63.53 22.37 -58.53
CA SER A 314 -63.99 22.29 -59.92
C SER A 314 -62.81 21.97 -60.86
N GLY A 315 -62.53 20.69 -61.08
CA GLY A 315 -61.56 20.25 -62.08
C GLY A 315 -62.20 20.11 -63.47
N VAL A 316 -62.31 21.21 -64.22
CA VAL A 316 -62.76 21.19 -65.62
C VAL A 316 -61.60 21.67 -66.50
N ALA A 317 -61.20 20.84 -67.47
CA ALA A 317 -60.14 21.19 -68.42
C ALA A 317 -60.49 22.48 -69.20
N LEU A 318 -59.49 23.34 -69.42
CA LEU A 318 -59.61 24.62 -70.12
C LEU A 318 -60.28 24.43 -71.49
N ASN A 319 -61.29 25.23 -71.80
CA ASN A 319 -61.91 25.22 -73.14
C ASN A 319 -61.04 25.99 -74.16
N ALA A 320 -61.37 25.86 -75.45
CA ALA A 320 -60.53 26.37 -76.54
C ALA A 320 -60.31 27.89 -76.47
N GLU A 321 -61.27 28.62 -75.93
CA GLU A 321 -61.24 30.07 -75.74
C GLU A 321 -60.30 30.46 -74.59
N GLU A 322 -60.34 29.74 -73.47
CA GLU A 322 -59.44 29.92 -72.33
C GLU A 322 -57.98 29.60 -72.71
N GLN A 323 -57.78 28.57 -73.55
CA GLN A 323 -56.46 28.21 -74.07
C GLN A 323 -55.87 29.32 -74.96
N GLN A 324 -56.70 29.97 -75.81
CA GLN A 324 -56.24 31.08 -76.65
C GLN A 324 -55.86 32.32 -75.84
N ILE A 325 -56.61 32.63 -74.78
CA ILE A 325 -56.28 33.75 -73.90
C ILE A 325 -54.98 33.44 -73.13
N ALA A 326 -54.81 32.21 -72.65
CA ALA A 326 -53.58 31.77 -71.99
C ALA A 326 -52.35 31.99 -72.88
N ASP A 327 -52.44 31.59 -74.14
CA ASP A 327 -51.38 31.76 -75.14
C ASP A 327 -51.11 33.24 -75.44
N MET A 328 -52.14 34.09 -75.54
CA MET A 328 -51.96 35.54 -75.78
C MET A 328 -51.21 36.25 -74.65
N PHE A 329 -51.38 35.79 -73.41
CA PHE A 329 -50.68 36.33 -72.24
C PHE A 329 -49.41 35.56 -71.88
N GLY A 330 -49.01 34.58 -72.70
CA GLY A 330 -47.77 33.82 -72.56
C GLY A 330 -47.75 32.84 -71.38
N ASN A 331 -48.91 32.43 -70.88
CA ASN A 331 -49.02 31.49 -69.77
C ASN A 331 -49.26 30.07 -70.30
N SER A 332 -48.54 29.07 -69.76
CA SER A 332 -48.80 27.69 -70.14
C SER A 332 -50.05 27.13 -69.44
N PRO A 333 -50.72 26.12 -70.01
CA PRO A 333 -51.84 25.45 -69.33
C PRO A 333 -51.46 24.85 -67.98
N GLU A 334 -50.18 24.47 -67.76
CA GLU A 334 -49.73 24.02 -66.44
C GLU A 334 -49.68 25.16 -65.40
N ASP A 335 -49.34 26.38 -65.80
CA ASP A 335 -49.30 27.54 -64.89
C ASP A 335 -50.70 27.96 -64.43
N LEU A 336 -51.69 27.90 -65.33
CA LEU A 336 -53.09 28.17 -64.99
C LEU A 336 -53.66 27.12 -64.04
N LYS A 337 -53.28 25.84 -64.22
CA LYS A 337 -53.68 24.77 -63.31
C LYS A 337 -53.06 24.90 -61.92
N LYS A 338 -51.86 25.47 -61.85
CA LYS A 338 -51.10 25.60 -60.60
C LYS A 338 -51.45 26.85 -59.81
N TYR A 339 -51.77 27.96 -60.47
CA TYR A 339 -51.96 29.26 -59.82
C TYR A 339 -53.32 29.92 -60.10
N GLY A 340 -54.04 29.49 -61.14
CA GLY A 340 -55.33 30.06 -61.55
C GLY A 340 -56.56 29.41 -60.90
N GLY A 341 -56.41 28.24 -60.26
CA GLY A 341 -57.51 27.56 -59.58
C GLY A 341 -58.53 26.91 -60.51
N VAL A 342 -58.13 26.60 -61.75
CA VAL A 342 -58.89 25.89 -62.79
C VAL A 342 -58.25 24.54 -63.08
#